data_AF-A0A7S1MEH0-F1
#
_entry.id   AF-A0A7S1MEH0-F1
#
_cell.length_a   1.000
_cell.length_b   1.000
_cell.length_c   1.000
_cell.angle_alpha   90.00
_cell.angle_beta   90.00
_cell.angle_gamma   90.00
#
_symmetry.space_group_name_H-M   'P 1'
#
loop_
_entity.id
_entity.type
_entity.pdbx_description
1 polymer ?
#
loop_
_entity_poly.entity_id
_entity_poly.type
_entity_poly.pdbx_seq_one_letter_code
_entity_poly.pdbx_strand_id
1 'polypeptide(L)'
;LMVASIFCCLVSLSWTLILLLLVMLMGSMFILQTLQAQLQTSPTAPDPKLLKYWGSLGSAMLSMSMALTGGVSWIDIVDPMESISKYYTPAFAAFMAFVTLGLLNVLTAIFVESTQRIAEVDADLAISEQYDKDETMRRMVEQFFTEADGNQDGCISKAEFEFKLGDPRCQAQL
;
A
#
# COMPACT_ATOMS: atom_id res chain seq x y z
N LEU A 1 12.53 4.93 9.69
CA LEU A 1 11.52 5.73 8.95
C LEU A 1 11.18 5.08 7.60
N MET A 2 12.05 5.10 6.56
CA MET A 2 11.68 4.54 5.24
C MET A 2 11.16 3.09 5.22
N VAL A 3 11.78 2.18 5.99
CA VAL A 3 11.30 0.77 6.08
C VAL A 3 9.91 0.68 6.73
N ALA A 4 9.64 1.51 7.74
CA ALA A 4 8.33 1.56 8.39
C ALA A 4 7.24 2.09 7.45
N SER A 5 7.56 3.10 6.63
CA SER A 5 6.65 3.63 5.60
C SER A 5 6.35 2.56 4.53
N ILE A 6 7.34 1.77 4.11
CA ILE A 6 7.13 0.64 3.18
C ILE A 6 6.21 -0.42 3.79
N PHE A 7 6.43 -0.82 5.05
CA PHE A 7 5.53 -1.79 5.72
C PHE A 7 4.11 -1.26 5.85
N CYS A 8 3.93 0.03 6.12
CA CYS A 8 2.61 0.65 6.17
C CYS A 8 1.91 0.60 4.80
N CYS A 9 2.63 0.92 3.72
CA CYS A 9 2.12 0.81 2.35
C CYS A 9 1.75 -0.64 1.98
N LEU A 10 2.54 -1.63 2.41
CA LEU A 10 2.26 -3.06 2.20
C LEU A 10 0.95 -3.50 2.87
N VAL A 11 0.63 -2.98 4.06
CA VAL A 11 -0.64 -3.29 4.74
C VAL A 11 -1.84 -2.72 3.98
N SER A 12 -1.73 -1.50 3.45
CA SER A 12 -2.77 -0.91 2.58
C SER A 12 -2.94 -1.70 1.27
N LEU A 13 -1.82 -2.08 0.64
CA LEU A 13 -1.79 -2.96 -0.54
C LEU A 13 -2.40 -4.33 -0.25
N SER A 14 -2.26 -4.85 0.96
CA SER A 14 -2.78 -6.17 1.30
C SER A 14 -4.30 -6.24 1.16
N TRP A 15 -5.04 -5.22 1.64
CA TRP A 15 -6.49 -5.19 1.53
C TRP A 15 -7.00 -5.04 0.10
N THR A 16 -6.31 -4.24 -0.72
CA THR A 16 -6.65 -4.07 -2.14
C THR A 16 -6.36 -5.34 -2.95
N LEU A 17 -5.26 -6.03 -2.67
CA LEU A 17 -4.94 -7.34 -3.24
C LEU A 17 -5.95 -8.41 -2.82
N ILE A 18 -6.43 -8.40 -1.58
CA ILE A 18 -7.50 -9.29 -1.11
C ILE A 18 -8.78 -9.05 -1.91
N LEU A 19 -9.20 -7.80 -2.09
CA LEU A 19 -10.39 -7.48 -2.90
C LEU A 19 -10.24 -7.96 -4.35
N LEU A 20 -9.07 -7.75 -4.96
CA LEU A 20 -8.77 -8.25 -6.31
C LEU A 20 -8.86 -9.78 -6.37
N LEU A 21 -8.26 -10.48 -5.39
CA LEU A 21 -8.34 -11.93 -5.28
C LEU A 21 -9.77 -12.44 -5.10
N LEU A 22 -10.61 -11.73 -4.35
CA LEU A 22 -12.03 -12.08 -4.18
C LEU A 22 -12.80 -11.96 -5.50
N VAL A 23 -12.58 -10.88 -6.26
CA VAL A 23 -13.22 -10.72 -7.59
C VAL A 23 -12.77 -11.82 -8.55
N MET A 24 -11.47 -12.14 -8.58
CA MET A 24 -10.95 -13.24 -9.39
C MET A 24 -11.47 -14.61 -8.93
N LEU A 25 -11.63 -14.82 -7.62
CA LEU A 25 -12.21 -16.04 -7.06
C LEU A 25 -13.67 -16.20 -7.50
N MET A 26 -14.47 -15.14 -7.45
CA MET A 26 -15.86 -15.15 -7.91
C MET A 26 -15.96 -15.50 -9.40
N GLY A 27 -15.14 -14.86 -10.25
CA GLY A 27 -15.09 -15.18 -11.68
C GLY A 27 -14.65 -16.62 -11.95
N SER A 28 -13.64 -17.11 -11.21
CA SER A 28 -13.13 -18.49 -11.32
C SER A 28 -14.21 -19.51 -10.95
N MET A 29 -14.91 -19.27 -9.83
CA MET A 29 -16.00 -20.13 -9.37
C MET A 29 -17.17 -20.16 -10.36
N PHE A 30 -17.54 -19.02 -10.95
CA PHE A 30 -18.60 -18.94 -11.95
C PHE A 30 -18.31 -19.84 -13.17
N ILE A 31 -17.07 -19.77 -13.68
CA ILE A 31 -16.66 -20.58 -14.83
C ILE A 31 -16.56 -22.06 -14.44
N LEU A 32 -16.01 -22.37 -13.26
CA LEU A 32 -15.88 -23.75 -12.78
C LEU A 32 -17.24 -24.42 -12.59
N GLN A 33 -18.24 -23.69 -12.06
CA GLN A 33 -19.61 -24.19 -11.93
C GLN A 33 -20.25 -24.46 -13.30
N THR A 34 -19.99 -23.58 -14.27
CA THR A 34 -20.45 -23.78 -15.66
C THR A 34 -19.85 -25.06 -16.25
N LEU A 35 -18.54 -25.25 -16.10
CA LEU A 35 -17.86 -26.44 -16.57
C LEU A 35 -18.41 -27.71 -15.90
N GLN A 36 -18.64 -27.66 -14.60
CA GLN A 36 -19.19 -28.79 -13.85
C GLN A 36 -20.61 -29.15 -14.32
N ALA A 37 -21.45 -28.16 -14.60
CA ALA A 37 -22.79 -28.38 -15.16
C ALA A 37 -22.73 -29.02 -16.56
N GLN A 38 -21.76 -28.61 -17.39
CA GLN A 38 -21.53 -29.22 -18.70
C GLN A 38 -21.05 -30.67 -18.61
N LEU A 39 -20.15 -30.97 -17.67
CA LEU A 39 -19.67 -32.34 -17.44
C LEU A 39 -20.76 -33.30 -16.97
N GLN A 40 -21.78 -32.81 -16.26
CA GLN A 40 -22.91 -33.63 -15.83
C GLN A 40 -23.91 -33.92 -16.95
N THR A 41 -23.99 -33.04 -17.95
CA THR A 41 -25.00 -33.11 -19.02
C THR A 41 -24.45 -33.71 -20.31
N SER A 42 -23.14 -33.62 -20.55
CA SER A 42 -22.51 -34.07 -21.78
C SER A 42 -21.83 -35.43 -21.62
N PRO A 43 -22.13 -36.43 -22.47
CA PRO A 43 -21.47 -37.74 -22.44
C PRO A 43 -20.06 -37.74 -23.06
N THR A 44 -19.63 -36.61 -23.64
CA THR A 44 -18.31 -36.46 -24.27
C THR A 44 -17.27 -35.99 -23.26
N ALA A 45 -16.04 -36.52 -23.37
CA ALA A 45 -14.94 -36.06 -22.55
C ALA A 45 -14.65 -34.56 -22.83
N PRO A 46 -14.41 -33.74 -21.79
CA PRO A 46 -14.07 -32.34 -21.95
C PRO A 46 -12.73 -32.15 -22.68
N ASP A 47 -12.60 -31.03 -23.40
CA ASP A 47 -11.34 -30.65 -24.04
C ASP A 47 -10.20 -30.58 -23.01
N PRO A 48 -9.06 -31.28 -23.24
CA PRO A 48 -7.88 -31.19 -22.39
C PRO A 48 -7.40 -29.75 -22.15
N LYS A 49 -7.55 -28.85 -23.13
CA LYS A 49 -7.20 -27.42 -22.96
C LYS A 49 -8.13 -26.73 -21.97
N LEU A 50 -9.42 -27.06 -22.00
CA LEU A 50 -10.40 -26.53 -21.06
C LEU A 50 -10.06 -26.98 -19.63
N LEU A 51 -9.69 -28.24 -19.43
CA LEU A 51 -9.26 -28.76 -18.13
C LEU A 51 -7.94 -28.15 -17.63
N LYS A 52 -7.01 -27.81 -18.54
CA LYS A 52 -5.74 -27.17 -18.17
C LYS A 52 -5.96 -25.83 -17.47
N TYR A 53 -6.89 -25.01 -17.97
CA TYR A 53 -7.17 -23.69 -17.41
C TYR A 53 -8.25 -23.73 -16.32
N TRP A 54 -9.30 -24.53 -16.51
CA TRP A 54 -10.52 -24.49 -15.71
C TRP A 54 -10.82 -25.80 -14.94
N GLY A 55 -9.91 -26.77 -14.94
CA GLY A 55 -10.14 -28.09 -14.32
C GLY A 55 -10.17 -28.10 -12.79
N SER A 56 -9.65 -27.04 -12.14
CA SER A 56 -9.67 -26.88 -10.69
C SER A 56 -9.82 -25.41 -10.31
N LEU A 57 -10.20 -25.14 -9.07
CA LEU A 57 -10.26 -23.76 -8.56
C LEU A 57 -8.88 -23.09 -8.61
N GLY A 58 -7.82 -23.80 -8.23
CA GLY A 58 -6.45 -23.27 -8.26
C GLY A 58 -5.97 -22.94 -9.67
N SER A 59 -6.23 -23.82 -10.64
CA SER A 59 -5.88 -23.55 -12.04
C SER A 59 -6.70 -22.39 -12.62
N ALA A 60 -7.99 -22.27 -12.26
CA ALA A 60 -8.85 -21.17 -12.70
C ALA A 60 -8.38 -19.82 -12.15
N MET A 61 -8.05 -19.77 -10.85
CA MET A 61 -7.49 -18.57 -10.21
C MET A 61 -6.14 -18.18 -10.81
N LEU A 62 -5.27 -19.16 -11.08
CA LEU A 62 -3.99 -18.91 -11.74
C LEU A 62 -4.19 -18.41 -13.17
N SER A 63 -5.13 -18.98 -13.91
CA SER A 63 -5.47 -18.58 -15.28
C SER A 63 -5.99 -17.13 -15.33
N MET A 64 -6.90 -16.77 -14.43
CA MET A 64 -7.35 -15.39 -14.23
C MET A 64 -6.19 -14.44 -13.94
N SER A 65 -5.29 -14.85 -13.05
CA SER A 65 -4.10 -14.06 -12.69
C SER A 65 -3.15 -13.89 -13.88
N MET A 66 -2.92 -14.94 -14.67
CA MET A 66 -2.11 -14.89 -15.89
C MET A 66 -2.74 -14.00 -16.96
N ALA A 67 -4.06 -14.05 -17.14
CA ALA A 67 -4.77 -13.15 -18.05
C ALA A 67 -4.68 -11.68 -17.58
N LEU A 68 -4.83 -11.43 -16.28
CA LEU A 68 -4.78 -10.09 -15.71
C LEU A 68 -3.38 -9.46 -15.80
N THR A 69 -2.35 -10.24 -15.53
CA THR A 69 -0.95 -9.78 -15.55
C THR A 69 -0.31 -9.80 -16.94
N GLY A 70 -1.01 -10.33 -17.94
CA GLY A 70 -0.50 -10.46 -19.31
C GLY A 70 0.51 -11.61 -19.49
N GLY A 71 0.55 -12.58 -18.56
CA GLY A 71 1.40 -13.77 -18.69
C GLY A 71 0.95 -14.72 -19.82
N VAL A 72 -0.36 -14.79 -20.07
CA VAL A 72 -0.98 -15.49 -21.21
C VAL A 72 -2.09 -14.62 -21.75
N SER A 73 -2.32 -14.63 -23.07
CA SER A 73 -3.42 -13.87 -23.66
C SER A 73 -4.75 -14.37 -23.08
N TRP A 74 -5.61 -13.44 -22.64
CA TRP A 74 -6.93 -13.77 -22.12
C TRP A 74 -7.77 -14.56 -23.15
N ILE A 75 -7.51 -14.36 -24.45
CA ILE A 75 -8.20 -15.08 -25.53
C ILE A 75 -7.86 -16.58 -25.51
N ASP A 76 -6.60 -16.95 -25.25
CA ASP A 76 -6.15 -18.35 -25.24
C ASP A 76 -6.78 -19.14 -24.09
N ILE A 77 -7.17 -18.43 -23.02
CA ILE A 77 -7.78 -19.01 -21.82
C ILE A 77 -9.29 -19.24 -22.03
N VAL A 78 -9.97 -18.33 -22.74
CA VAL A 78 -11.42 -18.43 -23.00
C VAL A 78 -11.76 -19.20 -24.27
N ASP A 79 -10.86 -19.30 -25.25
CA ASP A 79 -11.06 -20.02 -26.51
C ASP A 79 -11.61 -21.45 -26.32
N PRO A 80 -11.10 -22.28 -25.38
CA PRO A 80 -11.66 -23.61 -25.12
C PRO A 80 -13.12 -23.58 -24.63
N MET A 81 -13.60 -22.46 -24.06
CA MET A 81 -14.98 -22.30 -23.59
C MET A 81 -15.97 -22.05 -24.73
N GLU A 82 -15.51 -21.67 -25.93
CA GLU A 82 -16.41 -21.52 -27.09
C GLU A 82 -17.09 -22.82 -27.49
N SER A 83 -16.46 -23.96 -27.15
CA SER A 83 -17.05 -25.29 -27.32
C SER A 83 -18.34 -25.48 -26.52
N ILE A 84 -18.51 -24.74 -25.42
CA ILE A 84 -19.72 -24.73 -24.59
C ILE A 84 -20.73 -23.72 -25.15
N SER A 85 -20.30 -22.46 -25.30
CA SER A 85 -21.14 -21.39 -25.82
C SER A 85 -20.31 -20.19 -26.27
N LYS A 86 -20.65 -19.63 -27.43
CA LYS A 86 -19.99 -18.44 -28.01
C LYS A 86 -20.21 -17.17 -27.19
N TYR A 87 -21.15 -17.16 -26.25
CA TYR A 87 -21.39 -16.01 -25.37
C TYR A 87 -20.34 -15.85 -24.26
N TYR A 88 -19.54 -16.88 -23.97
CA TYR A 88 -18.49 -16.79 -22.95
C TYR A 88 -17.34 -15.88 -23.35
N THR A 89 -16.92 -15.88 -24.62
CA THR A 89 -15.85 -15.01 -25.13
C THR A 89 -16.14 -13.51 -24.90
N PRO A 90 -17.28 -12.95 -25.36
CA PRO A 90 -17.58 -11.53 -25.13
C PRO A 90 -17.83 -11.22 -23.64
N ALA A 91 -18.42 -12.13 -22.88
CA ALA A 91 -18.62 -11.94 -21.44
C ALA A 91 -17.30 -11.89 -20.67
N PHE A 92 -16.36 -12.78 -21.00
CA PHE A 92 -15.02 -12.81 -20.41
C PHE A 92 -14.20 -11.59 -20.82
N ALA A 93 -14.30 -11.15 -22.08
CA ALA A 93 -13.66 -9.92 -22.54
C ALA A 93 -14.17 -8.69 -21.78
N ALA A 94 -15.48 -8.58 -21.56
CA ALA A 94 -16.08 -7.51 -20.75
C ALA A 94 -15.61 -7.56 -19.29
N PHE A 95 -15.53 -8.76 -18.69
CA PHE A 95 -14.98 -8.96 -17.35
C PHE A 95 -13.50 -8.51 -17.28
N MET A 96 -12.67 -8.93 -18.24
CA MET A 96 -11.27 -8.55 -18.30
C MET A 96 -11.10 -7.03 -18.46
N ALA A 97 -11.90 -6.39 -19.32
CA ALA A 97 -11.92 -4.94 -19.47
C ALA A 97 -12.34 -4.23 -18.18
N PHE A 98 -13.37 -4.73 -17.49
CA PHE A 98 -13.80 -4.19 -16.19
C PHE A 98 -12.71 -4.30 -15.13
N VAL A 99 -12.05 -5.46 -15.00
CA VAL A 99 -10.99 -5.66 -14.00
C VAL A 99 -9.76 -4.80 -14.32
N THR A 100 -9.32 -4.78 -15.59
CA THR A 100 -8.11 -4.05 -16.00
C THR A 100 -8.30 -2.54 -16.05
N LEU A 101 -9.43 -2.04 -16.58
CA LEU A 101 -9.67 -0.60 -16.75
C LEU A 101 -10.44 0.01 -15.57
N GLY A 102 -11.28 -0.77 -14.91
CA GLY A 102 -12.08 -0.29 -13.78
C GLY A 102 -11.40 -0.60 -12.46
N LEU A 103 -11.33 -1.89 -12.11
CA LEU A 103 -10.90 -2.32 -10.79
C LEU A 103 -9.45 -1.91 -10.48
N LEU A 104 -8.48 -2.18 -11.38
CA LEU A 104 -7.09 -1.78 -11.15
C LEU A 104 -6.92 -0.26 -11.00
N ASN A 105 -7.68 0.53 -11.75
CA ASN A 105 -7.64 2.00 -11.64
C ASN A 105 -8.22 2.49 -10.31
N VAL A 106 -9.34 1.91 -9.86
CA VAL A 106 -9.91 2.21 -8.52
C VAL A 106 -8.93 1.83 -7.42
N LEU A 107 -8.30 0.64 -7.50
CA LEU A 107 -7.29 0.21 -6.54
C LEU A 107 -6.08 1.14 -6.52
N THR A 108 -5.64 1.60 -7.69
CA THR A 108 -4.53 2.57 -7.81
C THR A 108 -4.90 3.92 -7.19
N ALA A 109 -6.13 4.40 -7.41
CA ALA A 109 -6.59 5.65 -6.79
C ALA A 109 -6.59 5.57 -5.25
N ILE A 110 -7.11 4.47 -4.68
CA ILE A 110 -7.11 4.24 -3.23
C ILE A 110 -5.67 4.15 -2.68
N PHE A 111 -4.76 3.52 -3.42
CA PHE A 111 -3.36 3.42 -3.04
C PHE A 111 -2.67 4.79 -3.03
N VAL A 112 -2.93 5.63 -4.04
CA VAL A 112 -2.40 7.00 -4.10
C VAL A 112 -2.94 7.84 -2.94
N GLU A 113 -4.25 7.76 -2.65
CA GLU A 113 -4.85 8.47 -1.51
C GLU A 113 -4.22 8.05 -0.17
N SER A 114 -4.02 6.74 0.02
CA SER A 114 -3.37 6.21 1.23
C SER A 114 -1.93 6.72 1.38
N THR A 115 -1.20 6.77 0.26
CA THR A 115 0.19 7.24 0.23
C THR A 115 0.29 8.74 0.53
N GLN A 116 -0.63 9.54 -0.02
CA GLN A 116 -0.70 10.97 0.26
C GLN A 116 -0.97 11.24 1.74
N ARG A 117 -1.92 10.52 2.36
CA ARG A 117 -2.22 10.66 3.78
C ARG A 117 -1.02 10.32 4.67
N ILE A 118 -0.26 9.28 4.33
CA ILE A 118 0.97 8.93 5.07
C ILE A 118 2.01 10.05 4.93
N ALA A 119 2.16 10.64 3.74
CA ALA A 119 3.09 11.74 3.51
C ALA A 119 2.71 13.01 4.30
N GLU A 120 1.42 13.30 4.46
CA GLU A 120 0.93 14.39 5.30
C GLU A 120 1.27 14.16 6.78
N VAL A 121 1.00 12.95 7.30
CA VAL A 121 1.34 12.59 8.68
C VAL A 121 2.85 12.65 8.94
N ASP A 122 3.67 12.16 8.01
CA ASP A 122 5.13 12.23 8.12
C ASP A 122 5.62 13.69 8.13
N ALA A 123 4.96 14.61 7.39
CA ALA A 123 5.28 16.04 7.41
C ALA A 123 4.89 16.71 8.74
N ASP A 124 3.71 16.42 9.28
CA ASP A 124 3.25 16.95 10.57
C ASP A 124 4.16 16.48 11.72
N LEU A 125 4.59 15.21 11.70
CA LEU A 125 5.54 14.67 12.66
C LEU A 125 6.91 15.38 12.56
N ALA A 126 7.40 15.65 11.35
CA ALA A 126 8.65 16.39 11.17
C ALA A 126 8.56 17.83 11.70
N ILE A 127 7.42 18.50 11.51
CA ILE A 127 7.17 19.84 12.06
C ILE A 127 7.14 19.78 13.59
N SER A 128 6.44 18.82 14.18
CA SER A 128 6.41 18.64 15.64
C SER A 128 7.80 18.40 16.22
N GLU A 129 8.63 17.58 15.56
CA GLU A 129 9.99 17.30 16.03
C GLU A 129 10.88 18.56 15.96
N GLN A 130 10.67 19.44 14.97
CA GLN A 130 11.35 20.75 14.93
C GLN A 130 10.87 21.66 16.06
N TYR A 131 9.56 21.74 16.28
CA TYR A 131 8.99 22.53 17.38
C TYR A 131 9.53 22.08 18.75
N ASP A 132 9.62 20.77 19.00
CA ASP A 132 10.15 20.23 20.26
C ASP A 132 11.64 20.55 20.44
N LYS A 133 12.43 20.55 19.36
CA LYS A 133 13.84 20.96 19.38
C LYS A 133 13.99 22.45 19.71
N ASP A 134 13.19 23.30 19.07
CA ASP A 134 13.20 24.75 19.32
C ASP A 134 12.78 25.07 20.76
N GLU A 135 11.73 24.41 21.27
CA GLU A 135 11.25 24.54 22.65
C GLU A 135 12.34 24.09 23.65
N THR A 136 13.03 22.97 23.37
CA THR A 136 14.11 22.47 24.22
C THR A 136 15.31 23.41 24.22
N MET A 137 15.70 23.94 23.05
CA MET A 137 16.75 24.94 22.91
C MET A 137 16.38 26.21 23.69
N ARG A 138 15.14 26.70 23.55
CA ARG A 138 14.63 27.87 24.26
C ARG A 138 14.72 27.68 25.77
N ARG A 139 14.34 26.52 26.29
CA ARG A 139 14.44 26.19 27.72
C ARG A 139 15.88 26.09 28.21
N MET A 140 16.80 25.51 27.43
CA MET A 140 18.22 25.47 27.78
C MET A 140 18.80 26.89 27.85
N VAL A 141 18.45 27.74 26.88
CA VAL A 141 18.86 29.15 26.89
C VAL A 141 18.26 29.87 28.09
N GLU A 142 16.96 29.74 28.37
CA GLU A 142 16.33 30.33 29.56
C GLU A 142 16.99 29.85 30.86
N GLN A 143 17.29 28.56 30.99
CA GLN A 143 18.02 28.04 32.16
C GLN A 143 19.42 28.62 32.27
N PHE A 144 20.17 28.67 31.16
CA PHE A 144 21.50 29.26 31.14
C PHE A 144 21.48 30.73 31.59
N PHE A 145 20.52 31.51 31.06
CA PHE A 145 20.35 32.91 31.42
C PHE A 145 19.93 33.08 32.88
N THR A 146 18.99 32.26 33.36
CA THR A 146 18.52 32.29 34.76
C THR A 146 19.63 31.91 35.75
N GLU A 147 20.49 30.97 35.39
CA GLU A 147 21.63 30.61 36.23
C GLU A 147 22.78 31.64 36.17
N ALA A 148 22.87 32.42 35.09
CA ALA A 148 23.89 33.44 34.93
C ALA A 148 23.49 34.79 35.53
N ASP A 149 22.19 35.07 35.62
CA ASP A 149 21.64 36.23 36.30
C ASP A 149 21.68 36.03 37.83
N GLY A 150 22.83 36.38 38.43
CA GLY A 150 23.05 36.27 39.87
C GLY A 150 22.30 37.32 40.70
N ASN A 151 21.79 38.37 40.07
CA ASN A 151 21.14 39.50 40.75
C ASN A 151 19.60 39.51 40.56
N GLN A 152 19.07 38.65 39.68
CA GLN A 152 17.65 38.48 39.34
C GLN A 152 16.98 39.75 38.77
N ASP A 153 17.74 40.63 38.14
CA ASP A 153 17.21 41.83 37.48
C ASP A 153 16.63 41.54 36.08
N GLY A 154 16.78 40.31 35.59
CA GLY A 154 16.29 39.86 34.29
C GLY A 154 17.20 40.26 33.12
N CYS A 155 18.36 40.84 33.39
CA CYS A 155 19.38 41.23 32.42
C CYS A 155 20.74 40.61 32.78
N ILE A 156 21.51 40.17 31.77
CA ILE A 156 22.89 39.75 32.01
C ILE A 156 23.82 40.94 31.80
N SER A 157 24.54 41.32 32.85
CA SER A 157 25.64 42.28 32.75
C SER A 157 26.86 41.63 32.11
N LYS A 158 27.72 42.44 31.46
CA LYS A 158 28.96 41.96 30.82
C LYS A 158 29.87 41.20 31.81
N ALA A 159 29.86 41.58 33.08
CA ALA A 159 30.63 40.93 34.14
C ALA A 159 30.07 39.55 34.52
N GLU A 160 28.75 39.39 34.60
CA GLU A 160 28.10 38.08 34.85
C GLU A 160 28.32 37.12 33.68
N PHE A 161 28.28 37.63 32.45
CA PHE A 161 28.55 36.84 31.25
C PHE A 161 30.00 36.31 31.21
N GLU A 162 30.99 37.18 31.44
CA GLU A 162 32.41 36.81 31.47
C GLU A 162 32.73 35.85 32.63
N PHE A 163 32.05 36.01 33.77
CA PHE A 163 32.19 35.12 34.93
C PHE A 163 31.66 33.70 34.64
N LYS A 164 30.48 33.59 34.03
CA LYS A 164 29.87 32.29 33.66
C LYS A 164 30.60 31.57 32.52
N LEU A 165 31.16 32.31 31.56
CA LEU A 165 31.99 31.74 30.48
C LEU A 165 33.34 31.17 30.97
N GLY A 166 33.82 31.64 32.13
CA GLY A 166 35.00 31.10 32.80
C GLY A 166 34.75 29.80 33.59
N ASP A 167 33.49 29.40 33.77
CA ASP A 167 33.13 28.19 34.51
C ASP A 167 33.41 26.93 33.66
N PRO A 168 34.22 25.97 34.14
CA PRO A 168 34.57 24.75 33.42
C PRO A 168 33.38 23.92 32.93
N ARG A 169 32.21 24.07 33.56
CA ARG A 169 30.98 23.36 33.16
C ARG A 169 30.32 23.95 31.90
N CYS A 170 30.43 25.26 31.68
CA CYS A 170 29.86 25.92 30.50
C CYS A 170 30.68 25.63 29.22
N GLN A 171 32.00 25.42 29.33
CA GLN A 171 32.84 25.03 28.20
C GLN A 171 32.62 23.59 27.72
N ALA A 172 31.97 22.74 28.52
CA ALA A 172 31.71 21.34 28.16
C ALA A 172 30.37 21.12 27.42
N GLN A 173 29.50 22.15 27.38
CA GLN A 173 28.17 22.09 26.76
C GLN A 173 28.04 22.95 25.48
N LEU A 174 29.08 23.72 25.14
CA LEU A 174 29.26 24.41 23.84
C LEU A 174 29.94 23.48 22.83
#